data_AF-A0A7C4SPD5-F1
#
_entry.id   AF-A0A7C4SPD5-F1
#
_cell.length_a   1.000
_cell.length_b   1.000
_cell.length_c   1.000
_cell.angle_alpha   90.00
_cell.angle_beta   90.00
_cell.angle_gamma   90.00
#
_symmetry.space_group_name_H-M   'P 1'
#
loop_
_entity.id
_entity.type
_entity.pdbx_description
1 polymer ?
#
loop_
_entity_poly.entity_id
_entity_poly.type
_entity_poly.pdbx_seq_one_letter_code
_entity_poly.pdbx_strand_id
1 'polypeptide(L)'
;MVFFYPIYMDSKGIVLAALRGEPVDRIPFTIYDILIPKGELWDELRKMGLTPITSISVFYEKWSNVKIRRVIEGDHVYTFYETPVGTVYVKHKINLKPGSGDSWIVEYPIKKPDDYKIVNYIFKNADIIPLQEEVLRQVERFKDDRVFGLG
;
A
#
# COMPACT_ATOMS: atom_id res chain seq x y z
N MET A 1 29.48 8.64 33.92
CA MET A 1 28.23 7.85 33.81
C MET A 1 27.12 8.81 33.43
N VAL A 2 26.80 8.93 32.13
CA VAL A 2 25.69 9.79 31.69
C VAL A 2 24.44 8.90 31.68
N PHE A 3 23.55 9.14 32.64
CA PHE A 3 22.23 8.53 32.63
C PHE A 3 21.44 9.15 31.48
N PHE A 4 21.26 8.39 30.39
CA PHE A 4 20.21 8.69 29.43
C PHE A 4 18.88 8.47 30.15
N TYR A 5 18.21 9.56 30.53
CA TYR A 5 16.79 9.50 30.84
C TYR A 5 16.08 8.94 29.60
N PRO A 6 15.28 7.87 29.71
CA PRO A 6 14.45 7.47 28.59
C PRO A 6 13.45 8.60 28.38
N ILE A 7 13.67 9.40 27.32
CA ILE A 7 12.57 10.13 26.71
C ILE A 7 11.61 9.01 26.31
N TYR A 8 10.46 8.93 26.99
CA TYR A 8 9.40 8.02 26.59
C TYR A 8 9.00 8.39 25.15
N MET A 9 9.57 7.67 24.19
CA MET A 9 9.20 7.81 22.79
C MET A 9 7.81 7.19 22.64
N ASP A 10 6.91 7.90 21.98
CA ASP A 10 5.66 7.30 21.55
C ASP A 10 5.91 6.13 20.58
N SER A 11 4.88 5.34 20.32
CA SER A 11 5.04 4.11 19.54
C SER A 11 5.55 4.38 18.11
N LYS A 12 5.12 5.48 17.48
CA LYS A 12 5.64 5.95 16.18
C LYS A 12 7.12 6.31 16.24
N GLY A 13 7.53 7.04 17.27
CA GLY A 13 8.91 7.42 17.52
C GLY A 13 9.82 6.21 17.59
N ILE A 14 9.44 5.18 18.35
CA ILE A 14 10.19 3.92 18.48
C ILE A 14 10.36 3.24 17.12
N VAL A 15 9.31 3.18 16.30
CA VAL A 15 9.42 2.62 14.93
C VAL A 15 10.40 3.42 14.08
N LEU A 16 10.31 4.75 14.07
CA LEU A 16 11.18 5.59 13.25
C LEU A 16 12.64 5.54 13.70
N ALA A 17 12.91 5.50 15.01
CA ALA A 17 14.25 5.32 15.56
C ALA A 17 14.84 3.97 15.16
N ALA A 18 14.08 2.88 15.31
CA ALA A 18 14.51 1.56 14.90
C ALA A 18 14.83 1.49 13.40
N LEU A 19 14.00 2.09 12.55
CA LEU A 19 14.24 2.18 11.09
C LEU A 19 15.49 2.99 10.74
N ARG A 20 15.88 3.95 11.59
CA ARG A 20 17.12 4.73 11.45
C ARG A 20 18.35 4.05 12.07
N GLY A 21 18.19 2.90 12.71
CA GLY A 21 19.26 2.21 13.43
C GLY A 21 19.66 2.90 14.75
N GLU A 22 18.79 3.77 15.26
CA GLU A 22 18.97 4.41 16.56
C GLU A 22 18.67 3.42 17.71
N PRO A 23 19.28 3.57 18.90
CA PRO A 23 18.96 2.74 20.05
C PRO A 23 17.48 2.87 20.47
N VAL A 24 16.82 1.73 20.69
CA VAL A 24 15.46 1.64 21.22
C VAL A 24 15.43 0.72 22.44
N ASP A 25 14.53 0.98 23.37
CA ASP A 25 14.34 0.22 24.61
C ASP A 25 13.54 -1.07 24.40
N ARG A 26 12.82 -1.17 23.28
CA ARG A 26 12.06 -2.36 22.87
C ARG A 26 11.97 -2.48 21.35
N ILE A 27 11.76 -3.70 20.87
CA ILE A 27 11.47 -3.97 19.46
C ILE A 27 10.09 -3.38 19.13
N PRO A 28 9.96 -2.53 18.10
CA PRO A 28 8.65 -2.00 17.69
C PRO A 28 7.74 -3.13 17.19
N PHE A 29 6.47 -3.07 17.57
CA PHE A 29 5.46 -4.00 17.08
C PHE A 29 4.49 -3.26 16.17
N THR A 30 4.41 -3.68 14.91
CA THR A 30 3.67 -2.98 13.86
C THR A 30 2.67 -3.87 13.16
N ILE A 31 1.56 -3.29 12.67
CA ILE A 31 0.54 -3.99 11.88
C ILE A 31 0.12 -3.12 10.70
N TYR A 32 -0.21 -3.70 9.55
CA TYR A 32 -0.87 -2.96 8.49
C TYR A 32 -2.25 -2.49 8.96
N ASP A 33 -2.58 -1.23 8.67
CA ASP A 33 -3.82 -0.63 9.15
C ASP A 33 -5.09 -1.36 8.67
N ILE A 34 -5.05 -1.98 7.49
CA ILE A 34 -6.11 -2.83 6.96
C ILE A 34 -6.39 -4.10 7.80
N LEU A 35 -5.45 -4.52 8.65
CA LEU A 35 -5.56 -5.69 9.52
C LEU A 35 -5.88 -5.34 10.97
N ILE A 36 -6.06 -4.05 11.28
CA ILE A 36 -6.37 -3.61 12.64
C ILE A 36 -7.74 -4.15 13.07
N PRO A 37 -7.85 -4.83 14.22
CA PRO A 37 -9.14 -5.22 14.78
C PRO A 37 -9.97 -3.97 15.10
N LYS A 38 -11.30 -4.03 15.00
CA LYS A 38 -12.16 -2.87 15.32
C LYS A 38 -12.62 -2.91 16.79
N GLY A 39 -12.98 -1.75 17.33
CA GLY A 39 -13.56 -1.64 18.68
C GLY A 39 -12.52 -1.66 19.80
N GLU A 40 -12.92 -2.10 20.99
CA GLU A 40 -12.14 -1.99 22.23
C GLU A 40 -10.75 -2.64 22.15
N LEU A 41 -10.63 -3.75 21.42
CA LEU A 41 -9.35 -4.45 21.22
C LEU A 41 -8.31 -3.55 20.54
N TRP A 42 -8.71 -2.66 19.64
CA TRP A 42 -7.78 -1.70 19.04
C TRP A 42 -7.23 -0.72 20.07
N ASP A 43 -8.11 -0.20 20.93
CA ASP A 43 -7.72 0.77 21.95
C ASP A 43 -6.75 0.14 22.97
N GLU A 44 -6.96 -1.12 23.33
CA GLU A 44 -6.05 -1.89 24.19
C GLU A 44 -4.68 -2.10 23.54
N LEU A 45 -4.65 -2.63 22.31
CA LEU A 45 -3.40 -2.89 21.59
C LEU A 45 -2.60 -1.61 21.34
N ARG A 46 -3.30 -0.51 21.05
CA ARG A 46 -2.67 0.82 20.90
C ARG A 46 -2.04 1.28 22.21
N LYS A 47 -2.71 1.11 23.35
CA LYS A 47 -2.14 1.43 24.69
C LYS A 47 -0.93 0.54 25.01
N MET A 48 -0.89 -0.69 24.50
CA MET A 48 0.26 -1.58 24.62
C MET A 48 1.43 -1.21 23.69
N GLY A 49 1.25 -0.25 22.79
CA GLY A 49 2.30 0.26 21.91
C GLY A 49 2.30 -0.33 20.49
N LEU A 50 1.21 -0.98 20.05
CA LEU A 50 1.05 -1.39 18.66
C LEU A 50 0.99 -0.16 17.74
N THR A 51 1.83 -0.13 16.71
CA THR A 51 1.89 0.99 15.74
C THR A 51 1.36 0.58 14.36
N PRO A 52 0.30 1.21 13.85
CA PRO A 52 -0.17 1.03 12.49
C PRO A 52 0.84 1.49 11.44
N ILE A 53 0.95 0.69 10.38
CA ILE A 53 1.56 1.09 9.11
C ILE A 53 0.45 1.35 8.11
N THR A 54 0.39 2.57 7.59
CA THR A 54 -0.58 2.98 6.56
C THR A 54 0.14 3.23 5.26
N SER A 55 -0.25 2.50 4.23
CA SER A 55 0.22 2.76 2.88
C SER A 55 -0.50 3.98 2.30
N ILE A 56 0.27 4.92 1.76
CA ILE A 56 -0.26 6.10 1.05
C ILE A 56 0.32 6.15 -0.35
N SER A 57 -0.52 6.47 -1.33
CA SER A 57 -0.07 6.71 -2.70
C SER A 57 0.48 8.14 -2.81
N VAL A 58 1.72 8.26 -3.29
CA VAL A 58 2.39 9.56 -3.48
C VAL A 58 2.29 10.08 -4.91
N PHE A 59 1.81 9.24 -5.83
CA PHE A 59 1.45 9.59 -7.20
C PHE A 59 0.27 8.74 -7.66
N TYR A 60 -0.33 9.12 -8.78
CA TYR A 60 -1.14 8.22 -9.58
C TYR A 60 -0.71 8.25 -11.03
N GLU A 61 -1.04 7.19 -11.75
CA GLU A 61 -0.75 7.06 -13.17
C GLU A 61 -1.97 7.49 -13.99
N LYS A 62 -1.76 8.38 -14.96
CA LYS A 62 -2.77 8.74 -15.94
C LYS A 62 -2.38 8.14 -17.29
N TRP A 63 -3.29 7.36 -17.88
CA TRP A 63 -3.09 6.75 -19.19
C TRP A 63 -4.04 7.36 -20.21
N SER A 64 -3.50 8.12 -21.18
CA SER A 64 -4.28 8.78 -22.23
C SER A 64 -4.56 7.85 -23.42
N ASN A 65 -3.64 6.93 -23.73
CA ASN A 65 -3.69 6.04 -24.89
C ASN A 65 -3.94 4.56 -24.53
N VAL A 66 -4.46 4.30 -23.33
CA VAL A 66 -4.78 2.95 -22.86
C VAL A 66 -6.23 2.90 -22.46
N LYS A 67 -7.03 2.09 -23.15
CA LYS A 67 -8.42 1.88 -22.77
C LYS A 67 -8.49 0.70 -21.80
N ILE A 68 -9.02 0.98 -20.61
CA ILE A 68 -9.22 -0.04 -19.58
C ILE A 68 -10.66 -0.53 -19.66
N ARG A 69 -10.85 -1.84 -19.73
CA ARG A 69 -12.17 -2.48 -19.62
C ARG A 69 -12.13 -3.54 -18.53
N ARG A 70 -13.13 -3.54 -17.65
CA ARG A 70 -13.28 -4.54 -16.59
C ARG A 70 -14.48 -5.42 -16.85
N VAL A 71 -14.31 -6.72 -16.66
CA VAL A 71 -15.38 -7.73 -16.73
C VAL A 71 -15.32 -8.55 -15.45
N ILE A 72 -16.48 -8.73 -14.81
CA ILE A 72 -16.60 -9.55 -13.60
C ILE A 72 -17.28 -10.87 -14.00
N GLU A 73 -16.64 -11.99 -13.69
CA GLU A 73 -17.16 -13.34 -13.94
C GLU A 73 -17.03 -14.17 -12.66
N GLY A 74 -18.14 -14.32 -11.93
CA GLY A 74 -18.14 -14.96 -10.61
C GLY A 74 -17.20 -14.24 -9.65
N ASP A 75 -16.27 -14.99 -9.04
CA ASP A 75 -15.25 -14.46 -8.13
C ASP A 75 -14.00 -13.94 -8.85
N HIS A 76 -14.08 -13.66 -10.16
CA HIS A 76 -12.94 -13.14 -10.91
C HIS A 76 -13.24 -11.80 -11.58
N VAL A 77 -12.24 -10.92 -11.59
CA VAL A 77 -12.23 -9.67 -12.33
C VAL A 77 -11.13 -9.72 -13.38
N TYR A 78 -11.52 -9.61 -14.65
CA TYR A 78 -10.62 -9.44 -15.77
C TYR A 78 -10.48 -7.95 -16.07
N THR A 79 -9.26 -7.42 -15.97
CA THR A 79 -8.95 -6.06 -16.42
C THR A 79 -8.16 -6.14 -17.71
N PHE A 80 -8.79 -5.72 -18.81
CA PHE A 80 -8.18 -5.63 -20.14
C PHE A 80 -7.57 -4.24 -20.34
N TYR A 81 -6.35 -4.22 -20.85
CA TYR A 81 -5.62 -3.02 -21.26
C TYR A 81 -5.50 -3.05 -22.78
N GLU A 82 -6.31 -2.28 -23.46
CA GLU A 82 -6.32 -2.14 -24.92
C GLU A 82 -5.39 -0.97 -25.29
N THR A 83 -4.34 -1.26 -26.05
CA THR A 83 -3.33 -0.28 -26.50
C THR A 83 -3.18 -0.33 -28.02
N PRO A 84 -2.57 0.68 -28.67
CA PRO A 84 -2.27 0.63 -30.11
C PRO A 84 -1.35 -0.51 -30.54
N VAL A 85 -0.55 -1.07 -29.63
CA VAL A 85 0.41 -2.16 -29.93
C VAL A 85 -0.10 -3.55 -29.53
N GLY A 86 -1.33 -3.64 -29.03
CA GLY A 86 -2.01 -4.89 -28.67
C GLY A 86 -2.81 -4.78 -27.37
N THR A 87 -3.37 -5.92 -26.96
CA THR A 87 -4.19 -6.02 -25.76
C THR A 87 -3.66 -7.10 -24.83
N VAL A 88 -3.56 -6.77 -23.55
CA VAL A 88 -3.28 -7.74 -22.46
C VAL A 88 -4.41 -7.68 -21.44
N TYR A 89 -4.48 -8.70 -20.59
CA TYR A 89 -5.38 -8.67 -19.45
C TYR A 89 -4.72 -9.26 -18.21
N VAL A 90 -5.10 -8.74 -17.05
CA VAL A 90 -4.81 -9.35 -15.75
C VAL A 90 -6.10 -9.90 -15.19
N LYS A 91 -6.01 -11.05 -14.53
CA LYS A 91 -7.15 -11.67 -13.85
C LYS A 91 -6.88 -11.67 -12.35
N HIS A 92 -7.83 -11.12 -11.61
CA HIS A 92 -7.82 -11.12 -10.16
C HIS A 92 -8.92 -12.02 -9.64
N LYS A 93 -8.66 -12.77 -8.58
CA LYS A 93 -9.70 -13.34 -7.74
C LYS A 93 -10.12 -12.31 -6.70
N ILE A 94 -11.43 -12.11 -6.57
CA ILE A 94 -12.07 -11.24 -5.58
C ILE A 94 -12.82 -12.11 -4.55
N ASN A 95 -13.53 -11.47 -3.60
CA ASN A 95 -14.29 -12.14 -2.54
C ASN A 95 -13.42 -13.08 -1.69
N LEU A 96 -12.19 -12.64 -1.38
CA LEU A 96 -11.27 -13.40 -0.56
C LEU A 96 -11.75 -13.46 0.89
N LYS A 97 -11.22 -14.43 1.65
CA LYS A 97 -11.49 -14.51 3.08
C LYS A 97 -11.01 -13.23 3.78
N PRO A 98 -11.70 -12.75 4.83
CA PRO A 98 -11.24 -11.62 5.63
C PRO A 98 -9.76 -11.76 6.03
N GLY A 99 -9.00 -10.67 5.90
CA GLY A 99 -7.56 -10.65 6.17
C GLY A 99 -6.66 -11.07 5.00
N SER A 100 -7.22 -11.40 3.83
CA SER A 100 -6.45 -11.81 2.64
C SER A 100 -6.22 -10.69 1.61
N GLY A 101 -6.59 -9.44 1.94
CA GLY A 101 -6.62 -8.31 1.02
C GLY A 101 -7.85 -8.28 0.11
N ASP A 102 -7.92 -7.27 -0.76
CA ASP A 102 -9.09 -7.02 -1.61
C ASP A 102 -9.17 -7.96 -2.82
N SER A 103 -8.01 -8.36 -3.35
CA SER A 103 -7.94 -9.26 -4.50
C SER A 103 -6.57 -9.94 -4.61
N TRP A 104 -6.52 -11.03 -5.38
CA TRP A 104 -5.30 -11.79 -5.64
C TRP A 104 -5.09 -11.98 -7.14
N ILE A 105 -3.91 -11.66 -7.66
CA ILE A 105 -3.60 -11.91 -9.08
C ILE A 105 -3.52 -13.42 -9.31
N VAL A 106 -4.43 -13.95 -10.13
CA VAL A 106 -4.43 -15.36 -10.53
C VAL A 106 -3.81 -15.56 -11.91
N GLU A 107 -3.85 -14.55 -12.78
CA GLU A 107 -3.16 -14.56 -14.06
C GLU A 107 -2.55 -13.18 -14.36
N TYR A 108 -1.24 -13.17 -14.61
CA TYR A 108 -0.48 -11.95 -14.92
C TYR A 108 -0.72 -11.47 -16.37
N PRO A 109 -0.49 -10.17 -16.66
CA PRO A 109 -0.69 -9.62 -18.00
C PRO A 109 0.24 -10.20 -19.07
N ILE A 110 1.45 -10.63 -18.69
CA ILE A 110 2.43 -11.24 -19.59
C ILE A 110 2.26 -12.76 -19.58
N LYS A 111 1.81 -13.33 -20.70
CA LYS A 111 1.59 -14.77 -20.90
C LYS A 111 2.52 -15.34 -21.96
N LYS A 112 3.04 -14.48 -22.83
CA LYS A 112 4.01 -14.80 -23.88
C LYS A 112 5.01 -13.65 -24.08
N PRO A 113 6.17 -13.88 -24.71
CA PRO A 113 7.18 -12.84 -24.93
C PRO A 113 6.65 -11.58 -25.62
N ASP A 114 5.73 -11.72 -26.56
CA ASP A 114 5.12 -10.58 -27.26
C ASP A 114 4.31 -9.64 -26.36
N ASP A 115 3.84 -10.10 -25.19
CA ASP A 115 3.06 -9.26 -24.28
C ASP A 115 3.92 -8.20 -23.59
N TYR A 116 5.24 -8.41 -23.51
CA TYR A 116 6.17 -7.43 -22.96
C TYR A 116 6.10 -6.09 -23.68
N LYS A 117 5.94 -6.10 -25.02
CA LYS A 117 5.88 -4.85 -25.79
C LYS A 117 4.63 -4.04 -25.42
N ILE A 118 3.52 -4.72 -25.09
CA ILE A 118 2.25 -4.09 -24.71
C ILE A 118 2.38 -3.51 -23.30
N VAL A 119 2.88 -4.28 -22.34
CA VAL A 119 3.08 -3.81 -20.96
C VAL A 119 4.10 -2.66 -20.90
N ASN A 120 5.20 -2.77 -21.63
CA ASN A 120 6.18 -1.68 -21.75
C ASN A 120 5.59 -0.42 -22.39
N TYR A 121 4.68 -0.56 -23.37
CA TYR A 121 3.97 0.59 -23.93
C TYR A 121 3.12 1.28 -22.86
N ILE A 122 2.37 0.53 -22.02
CA ILE A 122 1.56 1.11 -20.94
C ILE A 122 2.43 1.95 -20.01
N PHE A 123 3.53 1.40 -19.50
CA PHE A 123 4.42 2.12 -18.58
C PHE A 123 5.10 3.33 -19.22
N LYS A 124 5.56 3.23 -20.47
CA LYS A 124 6.21 4.36 -21.16
C LYS A 124 5.26 5.49 -21.53
N ASN A 125 3.96 5.22 -21.57
CA ASN A 125 2.93 6.21 -21.89
C ASN A 125 2.08 6.59 -20.66
N ALA A 126 2.58 6.31 -19.46
CA ALA A 126 1.96 6.75 -18.22
C ALA A 126 2.48 8.14 -17.83
N ASP A 127 1.56 9.08 -17.68
CA ASP A 127 1.85 10.35 -17.04
C ASP A 127 1.78 10.14 -15.52
N ILE A 128 2.92 10.32 -14.84
CA ILE A 128 2.99 10.23 -13.37
C ILE A 128 2.59 11.57 -12.78
N ILE A 129 1.47 11.59 -12.06
CA ILE A 129 0.94 12.79 -11.44
C ILE A 129 1.18 12.73 -9.93
N PRO A 130 2.03 13.61 -9.37
CA PRO A 130 2.27 13.67 -7.93
C PRO A 130 1.00 14.00 -7.14
N LEU A 131 0.86 13.38 -5.97
CA LEU A 131 -0.28 13.54 -5.06
C LEU A 131 0.07 14.36 -3.81
N GLN A 132 0.90 15.40 -3.94
CA GLN A 132 1.46 16.14 -2.79
C GLN A 132 0.39 16.62 -1.80
N GLU A 133 -0.68 17.26 -2.29
CA GLU A 133 -1.75 17.74 -1.40
C GLU A 133 -2.50 16.61 -0.71
N GLU A 134 -2.71 15.48 -1.39
CA GLU A 134 -3.39 14.32 -0.81
C GLU A 134 -2.52 13.66 0.26
N VAL A 135 -1.22 13.53 0.00
CA VAL A 135 -0.24 13.07 0.99
C VAL A 135 -0.29 13.94 2.23
N LEU A 136 -0.25 15.28 2.08
CA LEU A 136 -0.34 16.20 3.21
C LEU A 136 -1.67 16.07 3.96
N ARG A 137 -2.78 15.93 3.25
CA ARG A 137 -4.10 15.70 3.86
C ARG A 137 -4.13 14.41 4.68
N GLN A 138 -3.53 13.32 4.18
CA GLN A 138 -3.49 12.05 4.91
C GLN A 138 -2.55 12.11 6.11
N VAL A 139 -1.39 12.75 5.97
CA VAL A 139 -0.48 13.00 7.10
C VAL A 139 -1.15 13.82 8.19
N GLU A 140 -1.85 14.91 7.84
CA GLU A 140 -2.58 15.73 8.81
C GLU A 140 -3.75 14.98 9.45
N ARG A 141 -4.47 14.16 8.67
CA ARG A 141 -5.61 13.38 9.16
C ARG A 141 -5.21 12.38 10.25
N PHE A 142 -4.04 11.78 10.12
CA PHE A 142 -3.60 10.70 11.01
C PHE A 142 -2.44 11.07 11.96
N LYS A 143 -1.84 12.25 11.79
CA LYS A 143 -0.80 12.86 12.64
C LYS A 143 0.30 11.90 13.09
N ASP A 144 0.33 11.59 14.40
CA ASP A 144 1.40 10.87 15.08
C ASP A 144 1.02 9.43 15.45
N ASP A 145 -0.14 8.96 15.03
CA ASP A 145 -0.65 7.65 15.47
C ASP A 145 -0.22 6.49 14.57
N ARG A 146 0.58 6.77 13.53
CA ARG A 146 0.95 5.79 12.52
C ARG A 146 2.22 6.15 11.78
N VAL A 147 2.84 5.14 11.20
CA VAL A 147 3.95 5.29 10.25
C VAL A 147 3.40 5.10 8.84
N PHE A 148 3.82 5.99 7.94
CA PHE A 148 3.40 5.94 6.54
C PHE A 148 4.39 5.12 5.72
N GLY A 149 3.86 4.13 5.00
CA GLY A 149 4.57 3.39 3.96
C GLY A 149 4.20 3.95 2.58
N LEU A 150 5.12 3.84 1.64
CA LEU A 150 4.80 4.08 0.22
C LEU A 150 4.03 2.87 -0.30
N GLY A 151 2.80 3.12 -0.75
CA GLY A 151 1.94 2.13 -1.40
C GLY A 151 2.20 2.00 -2.90
#